data_AF-A0A7G8E4K9-F1
#
_entry.id   AF-A0A7G8E4K9-F1
#
_cell.length_a   1.000
_cell.length_b   1.000
_cell.length_c   1.000
_cell.angle_alpha   90.00
_cell.angle_beta   90.00
_cell.angle_gamma   90.00
#
_symmetry.space_group_name_H-M   'P 1'
#
loop_
_entity.id
_entity.type
_entity.pdbx_description
1 polymer ?
#
loop_
_entity_poly.entity_id
_entity_poly.type
_entity_poly.pdbx_seq_one_letter_code
_entity_poly.pdbx_strand_id
1 'polypeptide(L)'
;MFHFTGQLDAYSEKQFMEYVGDVLKANKLPSVLDLSKIDFLDSSGLGALVQLAKQCTDAKRSFLLVGNTRVTQTIKLVRLEEFLHLVEDLPTALNQLAA
;
A
#
# COMPACT_ATOMS: atom_id res chain seq x y z
N MET A 1 9.80 1.59 5.48
CA MET A 1 9.02 2.37 4.49
C MET A 1 9.30 1.78 3.13
N PHE A 2 8.26 1.52 2.35
CA PHE A 2 8.35 1.07 0.97
C PHE A 2 8.04 2.24 0.05
N HIS A 3 8.82 2.40 -1.01
CA HIS A 3 8.59 3.41 -2.04
C HIS A 3 8.48 2.72 -3.39
N PHE A 4 7.36 2.93 -4.08
CA PHE A 4 7.08 2.34 -5.37
C PHE A 4 6.94 3.41 -6.43
N THR A 5 7.46 3.10 -7.62
CA THR A 5 7.48 3.97 -8.78
C THR A 5 7.10 3.18 -10.03
N GLY A 6 6.58 3.86 -11.05
CA GLY A 6 6.18 3.21 -12.30
C GLY A 6 4.74 2.73 -12.24
N GLN A 7 4.47 1.51 -12.68
CA GLN A 7 3.10 0.99 -12.83
C GLN A 7 2.88 -0.19 -11.90
N LEU A 8 1.70 -0.24 -11.26
CA LEU A 8 1.24 -1.40 -10.48
C LEU A 8 0.04 -2.03 -11.21
N ASP A 9 0.36 -3.12 -11.90
CA ASP A 9 -0.49 -3.82 -12.85
C ASP A 9 -0.35 -5.36 -12.71
N ALA A 10 -1.03 -6.11 -13.57
CA ALA A 10 -0.97 -7.57 -13.57
C ALA A 10 0.45 -8.17 -13.75
N TYR A 11 1.40 -7.42 -14.33
CA TYR A 11 2.77 -7.88 -14.53
C TYR A 11 3.63 -7.63 -13.30
N SER A 12 3.45 -6.48 -12.65
CA SER A 12 4.23 -6.04 -11.49
C SER A 12 3.65 -6.52 -10.16
N GLU A 13 2.36 -6.88 -10.08
CA GLU A 13 1.67 -7.37 -8.88
C GLU A 13 2.45 -8.49 -8.17
N LYS A 14 2.92 -9.50 -8.92
CA LYS A 14 3.64 -10.65 -8.33
C LYS A 14 4.92 -10.21 -7.64
N GLN A 15 5.73 -9.42 -8.35
CA GLN A 15 7.00 -8.93 -7.82
C GLN A 15 6.78 -8.02 -6.59
N PHE A 16 5.76 -7.17 -6.64
CA PHE A 16 5.36 -6.33 -5.53
C PHE A 16 5.00 -7.17 -4.29
N MET A 17 4.14 -8.18 -4.46
CA MET A 17 3.70 -9.05 -3.37
C MET A 17 4.83 -9.87 -2.76
N GLU A 18 5.73 -10.41 -3.60
CA GLU A 18 6.91 -11.14 -3.12
C GLU A 18 7.84 -10.24 -2.31
N TYR A 19 8.20 -9.07 -2.86
CA TYR A 19 9.12 -8.14 -2.21
C TYR A 19 8.58 -7.64 -0.87
N VAL A 20 7.33 -7.17 -0.84
CA VAL A 20 6.75 -6.67 0.41
C VAL A 20 6.50 -7.82 1.38
N GLY A 21 6.00 -8.96 0.90
CA GLY A 21 5.77 -10.15 1.73
C GLY A 21 7.04 -10.62 2.45
N ASP A 22 8.18 -10.67 1.76
CA ASP A 22 9.45 -11.09 2.35
C ASP A 22 9.96 -10.11 3.40
N VAL A 23 9.87 -8.80 3.14
CA VAL A 23 10.24 -7.78 4.12
C VAL A 23 9.29 -7.79 5.33
N LEU A 24 7.99 -7.99 5.11
CA LEU A 24 7.01 -8.09 6.18
C LEU A 24 7.23 -9.36 7.02
N LYS A 25 7.68 -10.47 6.44
CA LYS A 25 8.05 -11.68 7.20
C LYS A 25 9.29 -11.44 8.05
N ALA A 26 10.28 -10.71 7.53
CA ALA A 26 11.55 -10.48 8.21
C ALA A 26 11.43 -9.55 9.43
N ASN A 27 10.53 -8.56 9.41
CA ASN A 27 10.38 -7.57 10.48
C ASN A 27 8.94 -7.43 10.92
N LYS A 28 8.64 -7.32 12.22
CA LYS A 28 7.27 -7.09 12.74
C LYS A 28 6.82 -5.64 12.84
N LEU A 29 7.66 -4.72 12.39
CA LEU A 29 7.41 -3.29 12.51
C LEU A 29 6.29 -2.84 11.57
N PRO A 30 5.54 -1.80 11.97
CA PRO A 30 4.52 -1.23 11.12
C PRO A 30 5.16 -0.56 9.89
N SER A 31 4.41 -0.46 8.80
CA SER A 31 4.97 -0.14 7.48
C SER A 31 4.17 0.92 6.73
N VAL A 32 4.86 1.89 6.13
CA VAL A 32 4.28 2.81 5.15
C VAL A 32 4.54 2.27 3.74
N LEU A 33 3.49 2.21 2.92
CA LEU A 33 3.58 2.03 1.48
C LEU A 33 3.37 3.37 0.78
N ASP A 34 4.40 3.88 0.12
CA ASP A 34 4.35 5.11 -0.64
C ASP A 34 4.20 4.81 -2.13
N LEU A 35 3.00 5.11 -2.66
CA LEU A 35 2.60 5.03 -4.06
C LEU A 35 2.44 6.43 -4.69
N SER A 36 2.97 7.48 -4.07
CA SER A 36 2.86 8.86 -4.58
C SER A 36 3.47 9.02 -5.99
N LYS A 37 4.49 8.23 -6.30
CA LYS A 37 5.19 8.23 -7.60
C LYS A 37 4.76 7.10 -8.55
N ILE A 38 3.61 6.49 -8.31
CA ILE A 38 3.02 5.55 -9.28
C ILE A 38 2.35 6.32 -10.42
N ASP A 39 2.72 5.97 -11.63
CA ASP A 39 2.16 6.50 -12.87
C ASP A 39 0.81 5.85 -13.20
N PHE A 40 0.65 4.57 -12.88
CA PHE A 40 -0.54 3.79 -13.23
C PHE A 40 -0.89 2.70 -12.22
N LEU A 41 -2.19 2.54 -11.95
CA LEU A 41 -2.76 1.51 -11.08
C LEU A 41 -4.01 0.94 -11.76
N ASP A 42 -4.05 -0.38 -11.95
CA ASP A 42 -5.22 -1.10 -12.49
C ASP A 42 -5.96 -1.93 -11.40
N SER A 43 -6.90 -2.77 -11.84
CA SER A 43 -7.62 -3.71 -10.97
C SER A 43 -6.71 -4.77 -10.33
N SER A 44 -5.65 -5.18 -11.01
CA SER A 44 -4.69 -6.16 -10.50
C SER A 44 -3.83 -5.54 -9.40
N GLY A 45 -3.34 -4.32 -9.60
CA GLY A 45 -2.62 -3.59 -8.56
C GLY A 45 -3.47 -3.31 -7.33
N LEU A 46 -4.75 -2.97 -7.50
CA LEU A 46 -5.69 -2.90 -6.38
C LEU A 46 -5.83 -4.26 -5.67
N GLY A 47 -5.95 -5.35 -6.41
CA GLY A 47 -5.98 -6.71 -5.87
C GLY A 47 -4.74 -7.04 -5.02
N ALA A 48 -3.56 -6.64 -5.49
CA ALA A 48 -2.30 -6.77 -4.76
C ALA A 48 -2.34 -6.01 -3.42
N LEU A 49 -2.80 -4.74 -3.44
CA LEU A 49 -2.92 -3.92 -2.24
C LEU A 49 -3.91 -4.52 -1.23
N VAL A 50 -5.05 -5.05 -1.71
CA VAL A 50 -6.03 -5.73 -0.85
C VAL A 50 -5.45 -6.98 -0.23
N GLN A 51 -4.73 -7.80 -0.99
CA GLN A 51 -4.07 -9.00 -0.47
C GLN A 51 -3.04 -8.64 0.59
N LEU A 52 -2.23 -7.61 0.35
CA LEU A 52 -1.24 -7.11 1.30
C LEU A 52 -1.90 -6.58 2.58
N ALA A 53 -2.96 -5.79 2.46
CA ALA A 53 -3.72 -5.28 3.59
C ALA A 53 -4.30 -6.41 4.44
N LYS A 54 -4.81 -7.46 3.80
CA LYS A 54 -5.29 -8.67 4.48
C LYS A 54 -4.14 -9.37 5.23
N GLN A 55 -2.99 -9.56 4.59
CA GLN A 55 -1.82 -10.17 5.25
C GLN A 55 -1.35 -9.37 6.47
N CYS A 56 -1.31 -8.03 6.37
CA CYS A 56 -0.99 -7.16 7.49
C CYS A 56 -2.03 -7.29 8.62
N THR A 57 -3.32 -7.31 8.28
CA THR A 57 -4.43 -7.46 9.23
C THR A 57 -4.36 -8.81 9.95
N ASP A 58 -4.16 -9.90 9.23
CA ASP A 58 -4.01 -11.25 9.77
C ASP A 58 -2.77 -11.35 10.68
N ALA A 59 -1.70 -10.64 10.32
CA ALA A 59 -0.48 -10.51 11.12
C ALA A 59 -0.59 -9.50 12.29
N LYS A 60 -1.77 -8.88 12.50
CA LYS A 60 -2.01 -7.80 13.48
C LYS A 60 -0.99 -6.67 13.38
N ARG A 61 -0.67 -6.27 12.16
CA ARG A 61 0.31 -5.24 11.85
C ARG A 61 -0.36 -4.02 11.26
N SER A 62 -0.06 -2.87 11.84
CA SER A 62 -0.44 -1.57 11.28
C SER A 62 0.35 -1.27 10.01
N PHE A 63 -0.34 -0.85 8.98
CA PHE A 63 0.26 -0.30 7.77
C PHE A 63 -0.50 0.95 7.36
N LEU A 64 0.17 1.85 6.65
CA LEU A 64 -0.44 3.04 6.07
C LEU A 64 -0.10 3.10 4.59
N LEU A 65 -1.08 3.49 3.77
CA LEU A 65 -0.92 3.65 2.34
C LEU A 65 -0.93 5.14 1.99
N VAL A 66 0.06 5.60 1.25
CA VAL A 66 0.11 6.97 0.73
C VAL A 66 0.01 6.89 -0.79
N GLY A 67 -0.97 7.56 -1.37
CA GLY A 67 -1.21 7.56 -2.81
C GLY A 67 -1.25 8.97 -3.38
N ASN A 68 -0.95 9.11 -4.66
CA ASN A 68 -1.27 10.35 -5.37
C ASN A 68 -2.78 10.46 -5.64
N THR A 69 -3.21 11.62 -6.16
CA THR A 69 -4.64 11.88 -6.44
C THR A 69 -5.30 10.79 -7.28
N ARG A 70 -4.58 10.22 -8.27
CA ARG A 70 -5.11 9.17 -9.15
C ARG A 70 -5.32 7.87 -8.39
N VAL A 71 -4.31 7.41 -7.65
CA VAL A 71 -4.41 6.21 -6.80
C VAL A 71 -5.53 6.36 -5.77
N THR A 72 -5.59 7.52 -5.11
CA THR A 72 -6.62 7.84 -4.12
C THR A 72 -8.02 7.82 -4.72
N GLN A 73 -8.23 8.38 -5.91
CA GLN A 73 -9.52 8.33 -6.60
C GLN A 73 -9.91 6.89 -6.95
N THR A 74 -8.99 6.10 -7.49
CA THR A 74 -9.23 4.70 -7.83
C THR A 74 -9.63 3.87 -6.60
N ILE A 75 -8.93 4.06 -5.48
CA ILE A 75 -9.23 3.38 -4.21
C ILE A 75 -10.59 3.81 -3.63
N LYS A 76 -10.89 5.12 -3.65
CA LYS A 76 -12.17 5.65 -3.17
C LYS A 76 -13.36 5.17 -4.01
N LEU A 77 -13.18 5.03 -5.33
CA LEU A 77 -14.21 4.49 -6.22
C LEU A 77 -14.63 3.07 -5.83
N VAL A 78 -13.68 2.24 -5.40
CA VAL A 78 -13.94 0.86 -4.95
C VAL A 78 -14.21 0.76 -3.44
N ARG A 79 -14.27 1.89 -2.73
CA ARG A 79 -14.55 1.98 -1.29
C ARG A 79 -13.56 1.20 -0.42
N LEU A 80 -12.28 1.21 -0.82
CA LEU A 80 -11.21 0.49 -0.11
C LEU A 80 -10.30 1.42 0.70
N GLU A 81 -10.59 2.71 0.78
CA GLU A 81 -9.75 3.70 1.46
C GLU A 81 -9.57 3.42 2.96
N GLU A 82 -10.64 3.01 3.65
CA GLU A 82 -10.56 2.65 5.07
C GLU A 82 -9.83 1.31 5.26
N PHE A 83 -10.10 0.34 4.38
CA PHE A 83 -9.47 -0.98 4.43
C PHE A 83 -7.96 -0.92 4.16
N LEU A 84 -7.54 -0.03 3.26
CA LEU A 84 -6.14 0.20 2.90
C LEU A 84 -5.43 1.21 3.81
N HIS A 85 -6.11 1.76 4.82
CA HIS A 85 -5.59 2.83 5.68
C HIS A 85 -4.94 3.96 4.86
N LEU A 86 -5.68 4.46 3.87
CA LEU A 86 -5.20 5.47 2.93
C LEU A 86 -5.03 6.82 3.64
N VAL A 87 -3.85 7.41 3.49
CA VAL A 87 -3.46 8.71 4.02
C VAL A 87 -3.12 9.65 2.87
N GLU A 88 -3.39 10.95 3.05
CA GLU A 88 -3.23 11.95 2.01
C GLU A 88 -1.77 12.23 1.64
N ASP A 89 -0.86 12.16 2.62
CA ASP A 89 0.56 12.43 2.40
C ASP A 89 1.48 11.62 3.31
N LEU A 90 2.75 11.54 2.88
CA LEU A 90 3.80 10.82 3.59
C LEU A 90 4.10 11.41 4.99
N PRO A 91 4.22 12.73 5.18
CA PRO A 91 4.42 13.32 6.50
C PRO A 91 3.35 12.91 7.52
N THR A 92 2.07 12.92 7.11
CA THR A 92 0.93 12.51 7.93
C THR A 92 1.01 11.04 8.29
N ALA A 93 1.37 10.18 7.33
CA ALA A 93 1.55 8.76 7.57
C ALA A 93 2.68 8.49 8.57
N LEU A 94 3.81 9.19 8.45
CA LEU A 94 4.92 9.04 9.39
C LEU A 94 4.55 9.52 10.81
N ASN A 95 3.82 10.64 10.92
CA ASN A 95 3.33 11.12 12.21
C ASN A 95 2.36 10.14 12.87
N GLN A 96 1.46 9.50 12.10
CA GLN A 96 0.52 8.49 12.61
C GLN A 96 1.22 7.20 13.06
N LEU A 97 2.36 6.85 12.48
CA LEU A 97 3.15 5.68 12.87
C LEU A 97 4.11 5.92 14.03
N ALA A 98 4.51 7.17 14.24
CA ALA A 98 5.36 7.57 15.36
C ALA A 98 4.57 7.81 16.65
N ALA A 99 3.25 7.95 16.55
CA ALA A 99 2.32 8.10 17.67
C ALA A 99 1.94 6.75 18.30
#